data_AF-A0A089K6N8-F1
#
_entry.id   AF-A0A089K6N8-F1
#
_cell.length_a   1.000
_cell.length_b   1.000
_cell.length_c   1.000
_cell.angle_alpha   90.00
_cell.angle_beta   90.00
_cell.angle_gamma   90.00
#
_symmetry.space_group_name_H-M   'P 1'
#
loop_
_entity.id
_entity.type
_entity.pdbx_description
1 polymer ?
#
loop_
_entity_poly.entity_id
_entity_poly.type
_entity_poly.pdbx_seq_one_letter_code
_entity_poly.pdbx_strand_id
1 'polypeptide(L)'
;MNTTDGLYKLTDVRRINAAPSESEIHKSDQHTLLIAFQGNGEVEADGYHSEFGSCDVVLLLPDTPWRMFVKENPSLKYYSFTFDAYAVDGQGTLQRGELEAAIFPPAHWSEVSEKAGLIYSCWQGSHWDQLESAIRFQELLLQLWRPAQSGTRDNNAASGAINQSKAYIDSNFAQPLTREKLAGLTGMSVAHYSRLFKKYVGRSPMEYLNSIRIRHAGDLLLRSELTLRDTANRVGYQDEFYFSRKFKSVTGISPSVYIKKQRTSTQIASMAHPYTSHLLALGLTPYAALLNNSRGSGHGLHNIISLGHDQPDLDRLADARPELIISFEPSDYAEPDKAFLFPHIAPTCTVPFEGEWREHFRIIARAVNRLDIAQQWLAAYEELAERLRVNVREKLADENVAVAQYEQGRFRLFGNRNLGTVLYNDLQLARPRQLLNVAHSALLTADQLSEYSIDHLILFTSGNTAQRNMIHHSLASQEAWKELRAVQQGNVYELGDSSLYSCYTSLAHELFLRRSSSLLMSDMSRR
;
A
#
# COMPACT_ATOMS: atom_id res chain seq x y z
N MET A 1 -17.04 34.62 13.40
CA MET A 1 -17.75 33.56 12.65
C MET A 1 -17.63 32.25 13.40
N ASN A 2 -18.74 31.49 13.50
CA ASN A 2 -18.75 30.12 14.00
C ASN A 2 -17.96 29.19 13.07
N THR A 3 -17.21 28.25 13.63
CA THR A 3 -16.29 27.38 12.87
C THR A 3 -17.02 26.44 11.90
N THR A 4 -18.31 26.19 12.10
CA THR A 4 -19.13 25.29 11.27
C THR A 4 -19.67 25.90 9.99
N ASP A 5 -19.68 27.23 9.87
CA ASP A 5 -20.39 27.95 8.80
C ASP A 5 -19.41 28.64 7.83
N GLY A 6 -18.13 28.28 7.89
CA GLY A 6 -17.03 28.91 7.16
C GLY A 6 -16.49 28.09 5.99
N LEU A 7 -15.99 28.79 4.97
CA LEU A 7 -15.13 28.25 3.91
C LEU A 7 -13.68 28.68 4.16
N TYR A 8 -12.75 27.73 4.13
CA TYR A 8 -11.36 27.97 4.55
C TYR A 8 -10.37 27.80 3.41
N LYS A 9 -9.88 28.90 2.87
CA LYS A 9 -8.97 28.85 1.73
C LYS A 9 -7.52 28.78 2.22
N LEU A 10 -6.90 27.62 2.06
CA LEU A 10 -5.46 27.45 2.31
C LEU A 10 -4.66 28.33 1.35
N THR A 11 -3.76 29.15 1.88
CA THR A 11 -2.96 30.13 1.13
C THR A 11 -1.48 29.83 1.15
N ASP A 12 -0.95 29.24 2.23
CA ASP A 12 0.45 28.84 2.33
C ASP A 12 0.65 27.63 3.26
N VAL A 13 1.66 26.82 2.96
CA VAL A 13 2.05 25.67 3.79
C VAL A 13 3.57 25.61 3.89
N ARG A 14 4.09 25.72 5.11
CA ARG A 14 5.53 25.65 5.39
C ARG A 14 5.85 24.53 6.37
N ARG A 15 7.02 23.93 6.18
CA ARG A 15 7.66 23.04 7.15
C ARG A 15 8.85 23.77 7.74
N ILE A 16 8.85 23.97 9.05
CA ILE A 16 9.87 24.75 9.76
C ILE A 16 10.68 23.82 10.65
N ASN A 17 12.00 23.98 10.63
CA ASN A 17 12.94 23.37 11.57
C ASN A 17 13.57 24.50 12.37
N ALA A 18 12.98 24.81 13.52
CA ALA A 18 13.41 25.93 14.33
C ALA A 18 14.64 25.52 15.16
N ALA A 19 15.71 26.29 15.03
CA ALA A 19 16.92 26.14 15.82
C ALA A 19 16.80 26.93 17.14
N PRO A 20 17.60 26.61 18.17
CA PRO A 20 17.73 27.47 19.35
C PRO A 20 18.40 28.79 18.92
N SER A 21 17.61 29.84 18.71
CA SER A 21 18.06 31.20 18.39
C SER A 21 17.14 32.23 19.05
N GLU A 22 17.52 33.52 19.02
CA GLU A 22 16.66 34.60 19.53
C GLU A 22 15.28 34.55 18.88
N SER A 23 14.23 34.67 19.70
CA SER A 23 12.84 34.53 19.27
C SER A 23 12.38 35.76 18.48
N GLU A 24 12.27 35.63 17.16
CA GLU A 24 11.66 36.66 16.31
C GLU A 24 10.14 36.74 16.57
N ILE A 25 9.60 37.98 16.57
CA ILE A 25 8.15 38.20 16.63
C ILE A 25 7.59 37.96 15.23
N HIS A 26 6.70 36.98 15.12
CA HIS A 26 5.98 36.69 13.90
C HIS A 26 4.59 37.33 13.93
N LYS A 27 4.13 37.80 12.78
CA LYS A 27 2.80 38.39 12.59
C LYS A 27 2.31 38.11 11.17
N SER A 28 1.04 37.75 11.02
CA SER A 28 0.37 37.54 9.73
C SER A 28 -1.00 38.22 9.74
N ASP A 29 -1.44 38.73 8.60
CA ASP A 29 -2.78 39.27 8.36
C ASP A 29 -3.82 38.18 8.01
N GLN A 30 -3.42 36.90 8.12
CA GLN A 30 -4.24 35.71 7.87
C GLN A 30 -4.24 34.79 9.10
N HIS A 31 -5.19 33.84 9.16
CA HIS A 31 -5.19 32.82 10.21
C HIS A 31 -3.99 31.89 10.02
N THR A 32 -3.31 31.56 11.12
CA THR A 32 -2.14 30.68 11.10
C THR A 32 -2.33 29.49 12.03
N LEU A 33 -2.24 28.27 11.50
CA LEU A 33 -2.31 27.02 12.26
C LEU A 33 -0.91 26.39 12.34
N LEU A 34 -0.41 26.21 13.57
CA LEU A 34 0.87 25.57 13.84
C LEU A 34 0.65 24.14 14.35
N ILE A 35 1.38 23.17 13.80
CA ILE A 35 1.31 21.76 14.22
C ILE A 35 2.72 21.20 14.39
N ALA A 36 3.11 20.93 15.63
CA ALA A 36 4.40 20.31 15.92
C ALA A 36 4.38 18.82 15.61
N PHE A 37 5.51 18.29 15.14
CA PHE A 37 5.68 16.85 14.88
C PHE A 37 6.97 16.27 15.46
N GLN A 38 7.93 17.12 15.85
CA GLN A 38 9.17 16.67 16.51
C GLN A 38 9.73 17.78 17.40
N GLY A 39 10.28 17.41 18.56
CA GLY A 39 10.88 18.36 19.49
C GLY A 39 9.87 19.15 20.31
N ASN A 40 10.40 19.98 21.20
CA ASN A 40 9.64 20.73 22.18
C ASN A 40 10.14 22.18 22.19
N GLY A 41 9.20 23.10 22.35
CA GLY A 41 9.44 24.51 22.57
C GLY A 41 8.36 25.11 23.44
N GLU A 42 8.32 26.43 23.47
CA GLU A 42 7.28 27.21 24.13
C GLU A 42 6.80 28.27 23.14
N VAL A 43 5.49 28.47 23.08
CA VAL A 43 4.87 29.48 22.22
C VAL A 43 4.29 30.58 23.10
N GLU A 44 4.61 31.83 22.76
CA GLU A 44 4.06 33.03 23.40
C GLU A 44 3.19 33.76 22.38
N ALA A 45 1.92 33.98 22.69
CA ALA A 45 0.97 34.72 21.86
C ALA A 45 -0.13 35.33 22.73
N ASP A 46 -0.56 36.54 22.41
CA ASP A 46 -1.71 37.21 23.06
C ASP A 46 -1.66 37.22 24.61
N GLY A 47 -0.47 37.44 25.18
CA GLY A 47 -0.25 37.49 26.63
C GLY A 47 -0.18 36.13 27.33
N TYR A 48 -0.28 35.02 26.59
CA TYR A 48 -0.10 33.68 27.11
C TYR A 48 1.23 33.07 26.68
N HIS A 49 1.79 32.22 27.55
CA HIS A 49 3.01 31.45 27.30
C HIS A 49 2.74 29.99 27.65
N SER A 50 3.00 29.05 26.74
CA SER A 50 2.69 27.62 26.95
C SER A 50 3.67 26.70 26.22
N GLU A 51 3.86 25.48 26.75
CA GLU A 51 4.65 24.45 26.07
C GLU A 51 4.01 24.04 24.75
N PHE A 52 4.85 23.79 23.75
CA PHE A 52 4.47 23.38 22.40
C PHE A 52 5.40 22.25 21.94
N GLY A 53 4.88 21.03 21.98
CA GLY A 53 5.60 19.79 21.64
C GLY A 53 4.90 18.98 20.57
N SER A 54 5.46 17.81 20.23
CA SER A 54 4.92 16.95 19.16
C SER A 54 3.42 16.68 19.32
N CYS A 55 2.70 16.81 18.19
CA CYS A 55 1.24 16.74 18.06
C CYS A 55 0.45 17.90 18.70
N ASP A 56 1.11 18.91 19.25
CA ASP A 56 0.40 20.10 19.71
C ASP A 56 -0.01 20.98 18.53
N VAL A 57 -1.20 21.56 18.65
CA VAL A 57 -1.86 22.41 17.66
C VAL A 57 -2.13 23.76 18.27
N VAL A 58 -1.79 24.81 17.53
CA VAL A 58 -2.08 26.20 17.90
C VAL A 58 -2.73 26.90 16.72
N LEU A 59 -3.85 27.59 16.97
CA LEU A 59 -4.46 28.49 15.99
C LEU A 59 -4.27 29.93 16.45
N LEU A 60 -3.62 30.72 15.59
CA LEU A 60 -3.39 32.15 15.75
C LEU A 60 -4.35 32.91 14.86
N LEU A 61 -5.02 33.91 15.43
CA LEU A 61 -5.91 34.79 14.69
C LEU A 61 -5.08 35.82 13.89
N PRO A 62 -5.66 36.42 12.84
CA PRO A 62 -5.04 37.51 12.11
C PRO A 62 -4.53 38.59 13.05
N ASP A 63 -3.40 39.19 12.69
CA ASP A 63 -2.71 40.23 13.42
C ASP A 63 -2.23 39.87 14.84
N THR A 64 -2.33 38.60 15.27
CA THR A 64 -1.83 38.15 16.57
C THR A 64 -0.29 38.03 16.54
N PRO A 65 0.46 38.84 17.31
CA PRO A 65 1.90 38.69 17.41
C PRO A 65 2.24 37.45 18.25
N TRP A 66 3.21 36.67 17.80
CA TRP A 66 3.64 35.47 18.51
C TRP A 66 5.14 35.21 18.41
N ARG A 67 5.68 34.46 19.37
CA ARG A 67 7.07 34.01 19.45
C ARG A 67 7.15 32.51 19.68
N MET A 68 8.24 31.90 19.21
CA MET A 68 8.59 30.50 19.47
C MET A 68 9.94 30.44 20.17
N PHE A 69 9.98 29.77 21.31
CA PHE A 69 11.18 29.49 22.08
C PHE A 69 11.52 28.01 21.92
N VAL A 70 12.66 27.68 21.32
CA VAL A 70 13.06 26.29 21.06
C VAL A 70 13.97 25.79 22.17
N LYS A 71 13.68 24.61 22.75
CA LYS A 71 14.57 23.96 23.73
C LYS A 71 15.77 23.30 23.02
N GLU A 72 16.97 23.35 23.62
CA GLU A 72 18.25 23.09 22.93
C GLU A 72 18.41 21.71 22.26
N ASN A 73 17.65 20.68 22.65
CA ASN A 73 17.74 19.35 22.02
C ASN A 73 16.53 18.43 22.37
N PRO A 74 15.77 17.88 21.42
CA PRO A 74 15.90 17.99 19.95
C PRO A 74 15.25 19.27 19.38
N SER A 75 15.74 19.71 18.20
CA SER A 75 15.19 20.89 17.51
C SER A 75 13.70 20.74 17.22
N LEU A 76 12.94 21.81 17.48
CA LEU A 76 11.49 21.83 17.26
C LEU A 76 11.20 21.90 15.76
N LYS A 77 10.38 20.98 15.28
CA LYS A 77 9.87 20.95 13.91
C LYS A 77 8.36 20.96 13.90
N TYR A 78 7.81 21.86 13.09
CA TYR A 78 6.37 22.07 12.97
C TYR A 78 5.97 22.44 11.55
N TYR A 79 4.71 22.21 11.23
CA TYR A 79 4.05 22.73 10.05
C TYR A 79 3.35 24.05 10.38
N SER A 80 3.35 24.99 9.44
CA SER A 80 2.61 26.25 9.50
C SER A 80 1.68 26.30 8.30
N PHE A 81 0.38 26.36 8.56
CA PHE A 81 -0.67 26.51 7.55
C PHE A 81 -1.28 27.90 7.67
N THR A 82 -1.22 28.69 6.61
CA THR A 82 -1.85 30.00 6.54
C THR A 82 -3.10 29.91 5.69
N PHE A 83 -4.20 30.53 6.13
CA PHE A 83 -5.47 30.44 5.42
C PHE A 83 -6.39 31.64 5.66
N ASP A 84 -7.31 31.84 4.72
CA ASP A 84 -8.42 32.79 4.85
C ASP A 84 -9.70 32.06 5.24
N ALA A 85 -10.45 32.63 6.17
CA ALA A 85 -11.80 32.17 6.50
C ALA A 85 -12.84 33.09 5.83
N TYR A 86 -13.85 32.49 5.20
CA TYR A 86 -14.96 33.19 4.56
C TYR A 86 -16.30 32.73 5.14
N ALA A 87 -17.19 33.68 5.39
CA ALA A 87 -18.58 33.45 5.76
C ALA A 87 -19.50 33.78 4.59
N VAL A 88 -20.62 33.09 4.47
CA VAL A 88 -21.71 33.54 3.59
C VAL A 88 -22.55 34.55 4.36
N ASP A 89 -22.69 35.77 3.85
CA ASP A 89 -23.57 36.77 4.44
C ASP A 89 -25.05 36.47 4.18
N GLY A 90 -25.95 37.22 4.82
CA GLY A 90 -27.41 37.05 4.65
C GLY A 90 -27.92 37.30 3.22
N GLN A 91 -27.07 37.74 2.29
CA GLN A 91 -27.37 37.94 0.88
C GLN A 91 -26.71 36.91 -0.05
N GLY A 92 -26.00 35.91 0.51
CA GLY A 92 -25.36 34.84 -0.27
C GLY A 92 -23.97 35.18 -0.79
N THR A 93 -23.35 36.27 -0.34
CA THR A 93 -22.00 36.69 -0.76
C THR A 93 -20.95 36.20 0.23
N LEU A 94 -19.80 35.73 -0.26
CA LEU A 94 -18.66 35.36 0.58
C LEU A 94 -17.95 36.62 1.08
N GLN A 95 -17.89 36.78 2.40
CA GLN A 95 -17.14 37.83 3.08
C GLN A 95 -16.00 37.21 3.88
N ARG A 96 -14.80 37.78 3.77
CA ARG A 96 -13.67 37.37 4.62
C ARG A 96 -14.04 37.68 6.07
N GLY A 97 -13.96 36.68 6.93
CA GLY A 97 -14.38 36.76 8.32
C GLY A 97 -13.31 36.24 9.27
N GLU A 98 -13.41 36.66 10.53
CA GLU A 98 -12.54 36.17 11.60
C GLU A 98 -13.24 35.06 12.39
N LEU A 99 -12.46 34.03 12.74
CA LEU A 99 -12.89 32.97 13.64
C LEU A 99 -13.11 33.52 15.05
N GLU A 100 -14.21 33.12 15.69
CA GLU A 100 -14.56 33.57 17.05
C GLU A 100 -13.74 32.89 18.17
N ALA A 101 -13.01 31.81 17.86
CA ALA A 101 -12.25 31.05 18.85
C ALA A 101 -10.85 30.68 18.33
N ALA A 102 -9.84 30.93 19.17
CA ALA A 102 -8.49 30.41 18.99
C ALA A 102 -8.35 29.02 19.64
N ILE A 103 -7.44 28.20 19.11
CA ILE A 103 -6.99 26.95 19.74
C ILE A 103 -5.71 27.32 20.49
N PHE A 104 -5.88 28.00 21.64
CA PHE A 104 -4.82 28.42 22.56
C PHE A 104 -5.33 28.32 24.00
N PRO A 105 -4.58 27.77 24.99
CA PRO A 105 -3.22 27.21 24.89
C PRO A 105 -3.14 26.00 23.95
N PRO A 106 -1.93 25.61 23.50
CA PRO A 106 -1.71 24.50 22.60
C PRO A 106 -2.48 23.25 23.04
N ALA A 107 -3.09 22.55 22.07
CA ALA A 107 -3.86 21.34 22.32
C ALA A 107 -3.18 20.13 21.66
N HIS A 108 -3.04 19.03 22.39
CA HIS A 108 -2.46 17.80 21.86
C HIS A 108 -3.46 17.00 21.03
N TRP A 109 -3.09 16.69 19.78
CA TRP A 109 -3.91 15.95 18.83
C TRP A 109 -3.07 14.87 18.10
N SER A 110 -3.02 13.66 18.65
CA SER A 110 -2.12 12.60 18.16
C SER A 110 -2.28 12.21 16.69
N GLU A 111 -3.45 12.46 16.10
CA GLU A 111 -3.79 12.09 14.72
C GLU A 111 -3.47 13.18 13.68
N VAL A 112 -3.11 14.40 14.10
CA VAL A 112 -2.99 15.52 13.15
C VAL A 112 -1.61 15.62 12.50
N SER A 113 -0.55 15.10 13.12
CA SER A 113 0.81 15.26 12.59
C SER A 113 1.01 14.50 11.28
N GLU A 114 0.41 13.31 11.13
CA GLU A 114 0.46 12.54 9.89
C GLU A 114 -0.32 13.26 8.77
N LYS A 115 -1.53 13.74 9.07
CA LYS A 115 -2.34 14.54 8.14
C LYS A 115 -1.61 15.82 7.71
N ALA A 116 -0.99 16.52 8.64
CA ALA A 116 -0.20 17.72 8.36
C ALA A 116 0.98 17.41 7.41
N GLY A 117 1.63 16.26 7.57
CA GLY A 117 2.66 15.77 6.67
C GLY A 117 2.17 15.52 5.25
N LEU A 118 1.01 14.88 5.11
CA LEU A 118 0.38 14.63 3.80
C LEU A 118 -0.03 15.93 3.10
N ILE A 119 -0.67 16.86 3.84
CA ILE A 119 -1.05 18.17 3.30
C ILE A 119 0.18 18.91 2.78
N TYR A 120 1.29 18.91 3.53
CA TYR A 120 2.55 19.52 3.10
C TYR A 120 3.13 18.83 1.86
N SER A 121 3.15 17.49 1.80
CA SER A 121 3.68 16.79 0.62
C SER A 121 2.88 17.10 -0.65
N CYS A 122 1.55 17.13 -0.55
CA CYS A 122 0.66 17.47 -1.66
C CYS A 122 0.84 18.95 -2.08
N TRP A 123 1.05 19.86 -1.13
CA TRP A 123 1.26 21.28 -1.43
C TRP A 123 2.50 21.54 -2.30
N GLN A 124 3.55 20.74 -2.15
CA GLN A 124 4.79 20.85 -2.95
C GLN A 124 4.66 20.26 -4.37
N GLY A 125 3.52 19.65 -4.70
CA GLY A 125 3.29 18.96 -5.97
C GLY A 125 2.72 19.86 -7.07
N SER A 126 2.02 19.22 -8.01
CA SER A 126 1.31 19.87 -9.11
C SER A 126 0.10 20.68 -8.63
N HIS A 127 -0.56 21.39 -9.55
CA HIS A 127 -1.81 22.09 -9.24
C HIS A 127 -2.92 21.14 -8.74
N TRP A 128 -2.94 19.88 -9.19
CA TRP A 128 -3.88 18.86 -8.71
C TRP A 128 -3.56 18.43 -7.28
N ASP A 129 -2.28 18.30 -6.95
CA ASP A 129 -1.83 17.98 -5.58
C ASP A 129 -2.11 19.16 -4.63
N GLN A 130 -2.01 20.40 -5.10
CA GLN A 130 -2.40 21.59 -4.32
C GLN A 130 -3.91 21.63 -4.04
N LEU A 131 -4.74 21.22 -5.01
CA LEU A 131 -6.18 21.05 -4.79
C LEU A 131 -6.46 19.95 -3.76
N GLU A 132 -5.75 18.83 -3.83
CA GLU A 132 -5.83 17.75 -2.84
C GLU A 132 -5.39 18.22 -1.45
N SER A 133 -4.32 19.03 -1.37
CA SER A 133 -3.85 19.66 -0.13
C SER A 133 -4.93 20.54 0.49
N ALA A 134 -5.64 21.34 -0.32
CA ALA A 134 -6.76 22.17 0.15
C ALA A 134 -7.93 21.33 0.68
N ILE A 135 -8.27 20.20 0.04
CA ILE A 135 -9.32 19.28 0.52
C ILE A 135 -8.91 18.65 1.85
N ARG A 136 -7.69 18.10 1.94
CA ARG A 136 -7.16 17.48 3.16
C ARG A 136 -7.05 18.48 4.31
N PHE A 137 -6.79 19.74 4.00
CA PHE A 137 -6.81 20.81 5.00
C PHE A 137 -8.22 21.04 5.56
N GLN A 138 -9.28 21.01 4.74
CA GLN A 138 -10.66 21.06 5.25
C GLN A 138 -10.97 19.88 6.18
N GLU A 139 -10.51 18.68 5.84
CA GLU A 139 -10.70 17.48 6.66
C GLU A 139 -9.98 17.60 8.02
N LEU A 140 -8.77 18.19 8.01
CA LEU A 140 -8.03 18.49 9.23
C LEU A 140 -8.80 19.48 10.12
N LEU A 141 -9.32 20.56 9.55
CA LEU A 141 -10.06 21.55 10.33
C LEU A 141 -11.39 21.01 10.86
N LEU A 142 -12.10 20.19 10.07
CA LEU A 142 -13.29 19.47 10.52
C LEU A 142 -13.01 18.64 11.77
N GLN A 143 -11.84 17.99 11.83
CA GLN A 143 -11.41 17.24 13.01
C GLN A 143 -11.15 18.15 14.21
N LEU A 144 -10.54 19.32 13.99
CA LEU A 144 -10.22 20.28 15.07
C LEU A 144 -11.47 20.99 15.63
N TRP A 145 -12.47 21.27 14.79
CA TRP A 145 -13.67 22.00 15.19
C TRP A 145 -14.79 21.13 15.74
N ARG A 146 -14.74 19.82 15.51
CA ARG A 146 -15.70 18.90 16.13
C ARG A 146 -15.58 19.02 17.65
N PRO A 147 -16.66 19.35 18.38
CA PRO A 147 -16.62 19.41 19.84
C PRO A 147 -16.13 18.08 20.39
N ALA A 148 -14.96 18.09 21.03
CA ALA A 148 -14.54 16.98 21.86
C ALA A 148 -15.62 16.81 22.93
N GLN A 149 -16.35 15.68 22.90
CA GLN A 149 -17.33 15.36 23.93
C GLN A 149 -16.69 15.59 25.29
N SER A 150 -17.22 16.58 26.03
CA SER A 150 -16.54 17.17 27.18
C SER A 150 -16.37 16.13 28.28
N GLY A 151 -15.14 15.65 28.47
CA GLY A 151 -14.78 14.73 29.56
C GLY A 151 -13.36 14.13 29.55
N THR A 152 -12.45 14.51 28.64
CA THR A 152 -11.30 13.63 28.31
C THR A 152 -9.93 14.28 28.13
N ARG A 153 -9.52 15.31 28.89
CA ARG A 153 -8.09 15.73 28.88
C ARG A 153 -7.15 14.65 29.44
N ASP A 154 -7.52 13.98 30.55
CA ASP A 154 -6.74 12.84 31.08
C ASP A 154 -6.93 11.55 30.27
N ASN A 155 -8.10 11.36 29.65
CA ASN A 155 -8.38 10.16 28.85
C ASN A 155 -7.68 10.19 27.46
N ASN A 156 -7.34 11.35 26.91
CA ASN A 156 -6.68 11.45 25.60
C ASN A 156 -5.19 11.12 25.67
N ALA A 157 -4.45 11.61 26.69
CA ALA A 157 -3.05 11.24 26.90
C ALA A 157 -2.91 9.75 27.27
N ALA A 158 -3.80 9.25 28.14
CA ALA A 158 -3.87 7.84 28.48
C ALA A 158 -4.21 6.97 27.24
N SER A 159 -5.18 7.37 26.43
CA SER A 159 -5.52 6.68 25.17
C SER A 159 -4.35 6.67 24.18
N GLY A 160 -3.69 7.81 23.99
CA GLY A 160 -2.50 7.95 23.14
C GLY A 160 -1.35 7.03 23.57
N ALA A 161 -1.04 7.00 24.87
CA ALA A 161 -0.02 6.12 25.42
C ALA A 161 -0.37 4.62 25.26
N ILE A 162 -1.64 4.26 25.40
CA ILE A 162 -2.12 2.89 25.14
C ILE A 162 -2.02 2.54 23.65
N ASN A 163 -2.37 3.45 22.74
CA ASN A 163 -2.24 3.24 21.30
C ASN A 163 -0.77 3.10 20.87
N GLN A 164 0.13 3.90 21.45
CA GLN A 164 1.58 3.76 21.24
C GLN A 164 2.08 2.39 21.72
N SER A 165 1.64 1.95 22.90
CA SER A 165 1.95 0.63 23.42
C SER A 165 1.44 -0.50 22.52
N LYS A 166 0.21 -0.35 21.98
CA LYS A 166 -0.39 -1.28 21.03
C LYS A 166 0.44 -1.38 19.75
N ALA A 167 0.77 -0.26 19.13
CA ALA A 167 1.62 -0.22 17.93
C ALA A 167 3.01 -0.85 18.19
N TYR A 168 3.59 -0.61 19.36
CA TYR A 168 4.84 -1.25 19.75
C TYR A 168 4.70 -2.78 19.84
N ILE A 169 3.60 -3.28 20.41
CA ILE A 169 3.32 -4.73 20.44
C ILE A 169 3.16 -5.28 19.02
N ASP A 170 2.40 -4.60 18.16
CA ASP A 170 2.14 -5.02 16.78
C ASP A 170 3.45 -5.18 15.99
N SER A 171 4.40 -4.26 16.17
CA SER A 171 5.70 -4.31 15.47
C SER A 171 6.76 -5.21 16.15
N ASN A 172 6.60 -5.55 17.43
CA ASN A 172 7.62 -6.27 18.22
C ASN A 172 7.11 -7.57 18.86
N PHE A 173 5.99 -8.13 18.39
CA PHE A 173 5.31 -9.26 19.05
C PHE A 173 6.22 -10.49 19.24
N ALA A 174 7.18 -10.73 18.34
CA ALA A 174 8.08 -11.88 18.41
C ALA A 174 9.14 -11.76 19.52
N GLN A 175 9.39 -10.56 20.05
CA GLN A 175 10.37 -10.33 21.12
C GLN A 175 9.81 -10.75 22.49
N PRO A 176 10.67 -11.03 23.50
CA PRO A 176 10.24 -11.26 24.88
C PRO A 176 9.70 -9.96 25.50
N LEU A 177 8.41 -9.68 25.29
CA LEU A 177 7.71 -8.54 25.87
C LEU A 177 7.08 -8.92 27.20
N THR A 178 7.31 -8.08 28.22
CA THR A 178 6.71 -8.22 29.56
C THR A 178 5.80 -7.03 29.86
N ARG A 179 4.93 -7.18 30.86
CA ARG A 179 4.03 -6.08 31.28
C ARG A 179 4.83 -4.88 31.81
N GLU A 180 5.96 -5.16 32.46
CA GLU A 180 6.88 -4.17 33.01
C GLU A 180 7.50 -3.34 31.89
N LYS A 181 7.99 -4.00 30.83
CA LYS A 181 8.53 -3.33 29.64
C LYS A 181 7.48 -2.44 28.99
N LEU A 182 6.27 -2.96 28.81
CA LEU A 182 5.18 -2.24 28.14
C LEU A 182 4.66 -1.04 28.95
N ALA A 183 4.57 -1.17 30.27
CA ALA A 183 4.19 -0.07 31.15
C ALA A 183 5.29 1.01 31.24
N GLY A 184 6.56 0.59 31.18
CA GLY A 184 7.70 1.50 31.11
C GLY A 184 7.68 2.41 29.88
N LEU A 185 7.24 1.89 28.72
CA LEU A 185 7.07 2.69 27.49
C LEU A 185 6.05 3.82 27.63
N THR A 186 5.06 3.66 28.51
CA THR A 186 3.99 4.64 28.73
C THR A 186 4.24 5.53 29.94
N GLY A 187 5.35 5.36 30.67
CA GLY A 187 5.63 6.07 31.92
C GLY A 187 4.66 5.74 33.07
N MET A 188 3.91 4.62 32.97
CA MET A 188 2.87 4.26 33.94
C MET A 188 3.32 3.12 34.86
N SER A 189 2.71 3.04 36.03
CA SER A 189 2.82 1.81 36.84
C SER A 189 2.13 0.63 36.13
N VAL A 190 2.66 -0.59 36.31
CA VAL A 190 2.15 -1.81 35.66
C VAL A 190 0.65 -2.03 35.93
N ALA A 191 0.20 -1.77 37.15
CA ALA A 191 -1.20 -1.93 37.56
C ALA A 191 -2.13 -0.88 36.94
N HIS A 192 -1.64 0.36 36.75
CA HIS A 192 -2.41 1.41 36.09
C HIS A 192 -2.48 1.17 34.58
N TYR A 193 -1.33 0.88 33.95
CA TYR A 193 -1.22 0.52 32.54
C TYR A 193 -2.14 -0.67 32.18
N SER A 194 -2.09 -1.77 32.94
CA SER A 194 -2.91 -2.95 32.63
C SER A 194 -4.42 -2.66 32.70
N ARG A 195 -4.84 -1.82 33.65
CA ARG A 195 -6.25 -1.41 33.79
C ARG A 195 -6.68 -0.53 32.61
N LEU A 196 -5.87 0.46 32.25
CA LEU A 196 -6.16 1.34 31.11
C LEU A 196 -6.13 0.58 29.79
N PHE A 197 -5.12 -0.26 29.56
CA PHE A 197 -5.03 -1.07 28.35
C PHE A 197 -6.27 -1.96 28.20
N LYS A 198 -6.71 -2.63 29.29
CA LYS A 198 -7.95 -3.43 29.26
C LYS A 198 -9.20 -2.58 29.02
N LYS A 199 -9.26 -1.37 29.59
CA LYS A 199 -10.37 -0.42 29.38
C LYS A 199 -10.49 0.01 27.91
N TYR A 200 -9.37 0.34 27.26
CA TYR A 200 -9.37 0.85 25.88
C TYR A 200 -9.33 -0.24 24.80
N VAL A 201 -8.62 -1.35 25.04
CA VAL A 201 -8.40 -2.43 24.06
C VAL A 201 -9.34 -3.62 24.31
N GLY A 202 -10.05 -3.65 25.43
CA GLY A 202 -10.99 -4.71 25.82
C GLY A 202 -10.36 -5.97 26.43
N ARG A 203 -9.03 -6.09 26.39
CA ARG A 203 -8.24 -7.24 26.87
C ARG A 203 -6.93 -6.80 27.48
N SER A 204 -6.31 -7.64 28.31
CA SER A 204 -5.03 -7.29 28.93
C SER A 204 -3.90 -7.20 27.87
N PRO A 205 -2.80 -6.47 28.16
CA PRO A 205 -1.65 -6.37 27.26
C PRO A 205 -1.09 -7.73 26.82
N MET A 206 -1.01 -8.69 27.74
CA MET A 206 -0.48 -10.02 27.44
C MET A 206 -1.48 -10.86 26.64
N GLU A 207 -2.79 -10.72 26.86
CA GLU A 207 -3.80 -11.36 26.00
C GLU A 207 -3.77 -10.78 24.58
N TYR A 208 -3.59 -9.47 24.45
CA TYR A 208 -3.41 -8.79 23.16
C TYR A 208 -2.19 -9.33 22.42
N LEU A 209 -1.01 -9.32 23.06
CA LEU A 209 0.23 -9.88 22.52
C LEU A 209 0.05 -11.35 22.09
N ASN A 210 -0.50 -12.18 22.97
CA ASN A 210 -0.72 -13.59 22.66
C ASN A 210 -1.63 -13.76 21.43
N SER A 211 -2.68 -12.96 21.30
CA SER A 211 -3.58 -13.03 20.14
C SER A 211 -2.88 -12.72 18.82
N ILE A 212 -1.95 -11.75 18.82
CA ILE A 212 -1.16 -11.38 17.65
C ILE A 212 -0.22 -12.53 17.29
N ARG A 213 0.51 -13.05 18.28
CA ARG A 213 1.40 -14.21 18.08
C ARG A 213 0.67 -15.41 17.50
N ILE A 214 -0.52 -15.72 18.01
CA ILE A 214 -1.33 -16.83 17.51
C ILE A 214 -1.84 -16.57 16.09
N ARG A 215 -2.23 -15.32 15.77
CA ARG A 215 -2.63 -14.94 14.41
C ARG A 215 -1.49 -15.11 13.41
N HIS A 216 -0.31 -14.56 13.70
CA HIS A 216 0.88 -14.74 12.85
C HIS A 216 1.29 -16.21 12.76
N ALA A 217 1.14 -16.98 13.83
CA ALA A 217 1.40 -18.42 13.78
C ALA A 217 0.40 -19.12 12.85
N GLY A 218 -0.89 -18.75 12.92
CA GLY A 218 -1.92 -19.27 12.02
C GLY A 218 -1.57 -19.04 10.55
N ASP A 219 -1.15 -17.83 10.19
CA ASP A 219 -0.66 -17.51 8.84
C ASP A 219 0.56 -18.37 8.44
N LEU A 220 1.62 -18.38 9.27
CA LEU A 220 2.84 -19.15 9.01
C LEU A 220 2.57 -20.65 8.80
N LEU A 221 1.68 -21.24 9.60
CA LEU A 221 1.29 -22.66 9.48
C LEU A 221 0.60 -22.98 8.16
N LEU A 222 -0.08 -21.99 7.54
CA LEU A 222 -0.74 -22.17 6.24
C LEU A 222 0.24 -21.97 5.08
N ARG A 223 1.10 -20.95 5.16
CA ARG A 223 1.95 -20.54 4.03
C ARG A 223 3.33 -21.20 3.97
N SER A 224 3.84 -21.79 5.04
CA SER A 224 5.22 -22.30 5.11
C SER A 224 5.32 -23.78 5.43
N GLU A 225 6.52 -24.36 5.27
CA GLU A 225 6.86 -25.73 5.68
C GLU A 225 7.58 -25.78 7.04
N LEU A 226 7.50 -24.68 7.81
CA LEU A 226 8.13 -24.60 9.11
C LEU A 226 7.57 -25.67 10.05
N THR A 227 8.46 -26.24 10.87
CA THR A 227 8.02 -27.13 11.94
C THR A 227 7.21 -26.35 12.98
N LEU A 228 6.47 -27.06 13.84
CA LEU A 228 5.78 -26.40 14.95
C LEU A 228 6.75 -25.67 15.88
N ARG A 229 7.95 -26.23 16.07
CA ARG A 229 9.04 -25.60 16.82
C ARG A 229 9.51 -24.30 16.18
N ASP A 230 9.80 -24.32 14.87
CA ASP A 230 10.28 -23.13 14.17
C ASP A 230 9.21 -22.05 14.12
N THR A 231 7.95 -22.45 13.92
CA THR A 231 6.80 -21.54 13.98
C THR A 231 6.69 -20.89 15.36
N ALA A 232 6.77 -21.70 16.43
CA ALA A 232 6.72 -21.21 17.81
C ALA A 232 7.83 -20.18 18.07
N ASN A 233 9.07 -20.50 17.69
CA ASN A 233 10.22 -19.61 17.85
C ASN A 233 10.02 -18.30 17.09
N ARG A 234 9.53 -18.35 15.85
CA ARG A 234 9.35 -17.18 14.99
C ARG A 234 8.27 -16.22 15.49
N VAL A 235 7.28 -16.72 16.22
CA VAL A 235 6.24 -15.91 16.85
C VAL A 235 6.50 -15.61 18.34
N GLY A 236 7.70 -15.90 18.84
CA GLY A 236 8.15 -15.48 20.18
C GLY A 236 7.81 -16.45 21.32
N TYR A 237 7.57 -17.73 21.03
CA TYR A 237 7.47 -18.80 22.02
C TYR A 237 8.72 -19.70 21.98
N GLN A 238 9.32 -19.96 23.14
CA GLN A 238 10.50 -20.83 23.25
C GLN A 238 10.15 -22.32 23.33
N ASP A 239 8.92 -22.64 23.75
CA ASP A 239 8.44 -24.00 23.98
C ASP A 239 7.26 -24.29 23.04
N GLU A 240 7.44 -25.29 22.16
CA GLU A 240 6.45 -25.70 21.17
C GLU A 240 5.18 -26.31 21.79
N PHE A 241 5.30 -26.99 22.93
CA PHE A 241 4.18 -27.58 23.65
C PHE A 241 3.34 -26.48 24.34
N TYR A 242 4.01 -25.49 24.93
CA TYR A 242 3.33 -24.31 25.48
C TYR A 242 2.64 -23.51 24.38
N PHE A 243 3.33 -23.28 23.25
CA PHE A 243 2.73 -22.67 22.07
C PHE A 243 1.48 -23.43 21.61
N SER A 244 1.56 -24.76 21.47
CA SER A 244 0.42 -25.59 21.02
C SER A 244 -0.78 -25.49 21.96
N ARG A 245 -0.56 -25.53 23.29
CA ARG A 245 -1.63 -25.30 24.29
C ARG A 245 -2.22 -23.91 24.16
N LYS A 246 -1.38 -22.88 23.99
CA LYS A 246 -1.84 -21.48 23.87
C LYS A 246 -2.59 -21.24 22.58
N PHE A 247 -2.12 -21.81 21.47
CA PHE A 247 -2.80 -21.79 20.18
C PHE A 247 -4.20 -22.41 20.31
N LYS A 248 -4.30 -23.62 20.87
CA LYS A 248 -5.59 -24.28 21.12
C LYS A 248 -6.51 -23.48 22.04
N SER A 249 -5.97 -22.84 23.07
CA SER A 249 -6.75 -21.97 23.98
C SER A 249 -7.33 -20.75 23.27
N VAL A 250 -6.68 -20.23 22.23
CA VAL A 250 -7.12 -19.03 21.50
C VAL A 250 -8.00 -19.38 20.30
N THR A 251 -7.67 -20.43 19.55
CA THR A 251 -8.37 -20.83 18.31
C THR A 251 -9.41 -21.93 18.51
N GLY A 252 -9.43 -22.57 19.69
CA GLY A 252 -10.28 -23.72 20.02
C GLY A 252 -9.73 -25.07 19.54
N ILE A 253 -8.73 -25.10 18.65
CA ILE A 253 -8.19 -26.32 18.04
C ILE A 253 -6.66 -26.33 18.04
N SER A 254 -6.04 -27.52 18.02
CA SER A 254 -4.57 -27.61 17.97
C SER A 254 -4.02 -27.13 16.62
N PRO A 255 -2.73 -26.72 16.54
CA PRO A 255 -2.11 -26.31 15.28
C PRO A 255 -2.27 -27.32 14.13
N SER A 256 -2.11 -28.62 14.40
CA SER A 256 -2.27 -29.66 13.38
C SER A 256 -3.70 -29.79 12.87
N VAL A 257 -4.70 -29.66 13.76
CA VAL A 257 -6.12 -29.67 13.37
C VAL A 257 -6.47 -28.40 12.61
N TYR A 258 -5.90 -27.26 13.00
CA TYR A 258 -6.06 -25.99 12.28
C TYR A 258 -5.59 -26.09 10.84
N ILE A 259 -4.36 -26.58 10.60
CA ILE A 259 -3.83 -26.79 9.24
C ILE A 259 -4.77 -27.70 8.45
N LYS A 260 -5.15 -28.85 9.02
CA LYS A 260 -6.02 -29.81 8.34
C LYS A 260 -7.37 -29.20 7.97
N LYS A 261 -7.99 -28.43 8.88
CA LYS A 261 -9.28 -27.77 8.66
C LYS A 261 -9.21 -26.77 7.52
N GLN A 262 -8.22 -25.86 7.52
CA GLN A 262 -8.13 -24.84 6.48
C GLN A 262 -7.75 -25.39 5.11
N ARG A 263 -6.96 -26.46 5.10
CA ARG A 263 -6.60 -27.19 3.88
C ARG A 263 -7.78 -27.88 3.20
N THR A 264 -8.88 -28.06 3.91
CA THR A 264 -10.14 -28.61 3.38
C THR A 264 -11.21 -27.55 3.15
N SER A 265 -10.88 -26.26 3.33
CA SER A 265 -11.81 -25.16 3.10
C SER A 265 -12.29 -25.14 1.66
N THR A 266 -13.59 -24.97 1.47
CA THR A 266 -14.24 -24.87 0.17
C THR A 266 -14.67 -23.43 -0.13
N GLN A 267 -14.90 -22.63 0.91
CA GLN A 267 -15.30 -21.23 0.79
C GLN A 267 -14.09 -20.30 0.89
N ILE A 268 -13.25 -20.32 -0.15
CA ILE A 268 -12.03 -19.52 -0.22
C ILE A 268 -12.35 -18.11 -0.75
N ALA A 269 -11.99 -17.07 -0.01
CA ALA A 269 -12.02 -15.69 -0.46
C ALA A 269 -10.65 -15.24 -0.99
N SER A 270 -10.60 -14.69 -2.19
CA SER A 270 -9.39 -14.10 -2.79
C SER A 270 -9.45 -12.58 -2.72
N MET A 271 -8.64 -11.97 -1.85
CA MET A 271 -8.59 -10.52 -1.65
C MET A 271 -7.61 -9.81 -2.59
N ALA A 272 -6.96 -10.55 -3.48
CA ALA A 272 -5.91 -10.06 -4.35
C ALA A 272 -6.12 -10.58 -5.77
N HIS A 273 -6.29 -9.67 -6.74
CA HIS A 273 -6.52 -10.02 -8.15
C HIS A 273 -5.50 -11.02 -8.72
N PRO A 274 -4.18 -10.88 -8.49
CA PRO A 274 -3.20 -11.83 -8.99
C PRO A 274 -3.39 -13.24 -8.41
N TYR A 275 -3.89 -13.36 -7.18
CA TYR A 275 -3.98 -14.64 -6.49
C TYR A 275 -5.21 -15.45 -6.90
N THR A 276 -6.22 -14.80 -7.45
CA THR A 276 -7.32 -15.46 -8.17
C THR A 276 -6.78 -16.28 -9.35
N SER A 277 -5.80 -15.76 -10.11
CA SER A 277 -5.15 -16.49 -11.22
C SER A 277 -4.47 -17.77 -10.73
N HIS A 278 -3.77 -17.70 -9.59
CA HIS A 278 -3.15 -18.88 -8.97
C HIS A 278 -4.18 -19.91 -8.52
N LEU A 279 -5.27 -19.50 -7.89
CA LEU A 279 -6.35 -20.43 -7.50
C LEU A 279 -6.92 -21.17 -8.72
N LEU A 280 -7.18 -20.43 -9.82
CA LEU A 280 -7.68 -21.02 -11.06
C LEU A 280 -6.70 -22.04 -11.65
N ALA A 281 -5.39 -21.73 -11.66
CA ALA A 281 -4.35 -22.68 -12.10
C ALA A 281 -4.27 -23.95 -11.22
N LEU A 282 -4.69 -23.88 -9.95
CA LEU A 282 -4.81 -25.03 -9.05
C LEU A 282 -6.14 -25.80 -9.23
N GLY A 283 -6.95 -25.40 -10.22
CA GLY A 283 -8.28 -25.97 -10.47
C GLY A 283 -9.33 -25.54 -9.44
N LEU A 284 -9.15 -24.37 -8.80
CA LEU A 284 -10.07 -23.83 -7.80
C LEU A 284 -10.66 -22.51 -8.28
N THR A 285 -11.99 -22.44 -8.36
CA THR A 285 -12.71 -21.17 -8.47
C THR A 285 -12.92 -20.61 -7.05
N PRO A 286 -12.46 -19.39 -6.73
CA PRO A 286 -12.70 -18.82 -5.41
C PRO A 286 -14.21 -18.63 -5.18
N TYR A 287 -14.66 -18.87 -3.95
CA TYR A 287 -16.05 -18.67 -3.55
C TYR A 287 -16.42 -17.17 -3.54
N ALA A 288 -15.47 -16.33 -3.15
CA ALA A 288 -15.58 -14.89 -3.18
C ALA A 288 -14.26 -14.26 -3.67
N ALA A 289 -14.31 -13.19 -4.45
CA ALA A 289 -13.08 -12.53 -4.89
C ALA A 289 -13.26 -11.03 -5.11
N LEU A 290 -12.16 -10.30 -4.96
CA LEU A 290 -12.02 -8.96 -5.50
C LEU A 290 -12.05 -9.05 -7.04
N LEU A 291 -12.86 -8.23 -7.71
CA LEU A 291 -13.07 -8.27 -9.17
C LEU A 291 -12.43 -7.09 -9.88
N ASN A 292 -11.41 -7.31 -10.72
CA ASN A 292 -10.85 -6.21 -11.52
C ASN A 292 -11.45 -6.18 -12.93
N ASN A 293 -12.38 -5.27 -13.17
CA ASN A 293 -12.97 -5.10 -14.50
C ASN A 293 -11.95 -4.60 -15.54
N SER A 294 -10.85 -3.95 -15.12
CA SER A 294 -9.80 -3.46 -16.03
C SER A 294 -8.81 -4.54 -16.49
N ARG A 295 -8.81 -5.73 -15.86
CA ARG A 295 -7.84 -6.80 -16.17
C ARG A 295 -8.43 -8.05 -16.83
N GLY A 296 -9.66 -7.97 -17.33
CA GLY A 296 -10.32 -9.08 -18.01
C GLY A 296 -10.57 -10.31 -17.12
N SER A 297 -10.36 -10.21 -15.80
CA SER A 297 -10.45 -11.32 -14.84
C SER A 297 -11.88 -11.78 -14.57
N GLY A 298 -12.88 -11.15 -15.19
CA GLY A 298 -14.28 -11.61 -15.15
C GLY A 298 -14.60 -12.76 -16.11
N HIS A 299 -13.73 -13.07 -17.09
CA HIS A 299 -13.99 -14.16 -18.03
C HIS A 299 -13.73 -15.52 -17.38
N GLY A 300 -14.82 -16.18 -16.94
CA GLY A 300 -14.80 -17.54 -16.37
C GLY A 300 -15.09 -17.62 -14.87
N LEU A 301 -15.12 -16.49 -14.16
CA LEU A 301 -15.59 -16.43 -12.77
C LEU A 301 -17.11 -16.26 -12.73
N HIS A 302 -17.82 -17.36 -12.94
CA HIS A 302 -19.27 -17.40 -12.77
C HIS A 302 -19.62 -17.83 -11.34
N ASN A 303 -20.70 -17.28 -10.78
CA ASN A 303 -21.24 -17.63 -9.47
C ASN A 303 -20.29 -17.39 -8.27
N ILE A 304 -19.50 -16.31 -8.31
CA ILE A 304 -18.67 -15.89 -7.18
C ILE A 304 -19.23 -14.63 -6.51
N ILE A 305 -18.99 -14.48 -5.21
CA ILE A 305 -19.35 -13.26 -4.48
C ILE A 305 -18.31 -12.17 -4.78
N SER A 306 -18.77 -11.02 -5.28
CA SER A 306 -17.91 -9.86 -5.52
C SER A 306 -17.60 -9.14 -4.19
N LEU A 307 -16.31 -9.07 -3.86
CA LEU A 307 -15.79 -8.41 -2.64
C LEU A 307 -15.33 -6.97 -2.89
N GLY A 308 -15.77 -6.37 -4.00
CA GLY A 308 -15.32 -5.05 -4.46
C GLY A 308 -14.48 -5.12 -5.74
N HIS A 309 -13.95 -3.97 -6.15
CA HIS A 309 -13.18 -3.82 -7.38
C HIS A 309 -11.71 -3.56 -7.13
N ASP A 310 -11.34 -2.35 -6.68
CA ASP A 310 -9.95 -2.00 -6.40
C ASP A 310 -9.61 -2.02 -4.91
N GLN A 311 -10.63 -1.85 -4.06
CA GLN A 311 -10.50 -1.93 -2.60
C GLN A 311 -11.45 -3.00 -2.03
N PRO A 312 -11.01 -3.69 -0.97
CA PRO A 312 -11.82 -4.70 -0.30
C PRO A 312 -13.01 -4.08 0.44
N ASP A 313 -14.19 -4.63 0.18
CA ASP A 313 -15.41 -4.35 0.94
C ASP A 313 -15.50 -5.33 2.13
N LEU A 314 -15.30 -4.81 3.35
CA LEU A 314 -15.26 -5.61 4.57
C LEU A 314 -16.62 -6.18 4.95
N ASP A 315 -17.70 -5.44 4.71
CA ASP A 315 -19.04 -5.89 5.06
C ASP A 315 -19.41 -7.08 4.17
N ARG A 316 -19.13 -6.98 2.86
CA ARG A 316 -19.31 -8.11 1.94
C ARG A 316 -18.44 -9.30 2.29
N LEU A 317 -17.19 -9.07 2.69
CA LEU A 317 -16.29 -10.15 3.11
C LEU A 317 -16.81 -10.86 4.37
N ALA A 318 -17.32 -10.10 5.35
CA ALA A 318 -17.91 -10.65 6.56
C ALA A 318 -19.21 -11.41 6.27
N ASP A 319 -20.08 -10.86 5.43
CA ASP A 319 -21.35 -11.48 5.03
C ASP A 319 -21.14 -12.75 4.20
N ALA A 320 -20.09 -12.79 3.38
CA ALA A 320 -19.71 -13.98 2.62
C ALA A 320 -19.32 -15.16 3.53
N ARG A 321 -18.85 -14.90 4.76
CA ARG A 321 -18.41 -15.90 5.74
C ARG A 321 -17.40 -16.92 5.15
N PRO A 322 -16.26 -16.47 4.61
CA PRO A 322 -15.27 -17.39 4.07
C PRO A 322 -14.68 -18.30 5.16
N GLU A 323 -14.25 -19.49 4.75
CA GLU A 323 -13.52 -20.42 5.62
C GLU A 323 -12.01 -20.13 5.62
N LEU A 324 -11.50 -19.53 4.54
CA LEU A 324 -10.11 -19.14 4.35
C LEU A 324 -10.04 -17.89 3.47
N ILE A 325 -9.18 -16.94 3.84
CA ILE A 325 -8.87 -15.74 3.07
C ILE A 325 -7.44 -15.86 2.52
N ILE A 326 -7.25 -15.61 1.23
CA ILE A 326 -5.94 -15.44 0.58
C ILE A 326 -5.76 -13.94 0.29
N SER A 327 -4.69 -13.33 0.80
CA SER A 327 -4.48 -11.88 0.71
C SER A 327 -3.01 -11.51 0.48
N PHE A 328 -2.75 -10.28 0.03
CA PHE A 328 -1.43 -9.64 0.20
C PHE A 328 -1.11 -9.37 1.67
N GLU A 329 0.11 -8.89 1.95
CA GLU A 329 0.42 -8.27 3.25
C GLU A 329 -0.43 -7.02 3.44
N PRO A 330 -0.88 -6.71 4.67
CA PRO A 330 -1.73 -5.54 4.91
C PRO A 330 -1.18 -4.24 4.36
N SER A 331 0.15 -4.06 4.39
CA SER A 331 0.86 -2.90 3.86
C SER A 331 0.76 -2.72 2.34
N ASP A 332 0.37 -3.76 1.59
CA ASP A 332 0.28 -3.71 0.14
C ASP A 332 -1.08 -3.21 -0.36
N TYR A 333 -2.05 -3.03 0.53
CA TYR A 333 -3.35 -2.42 0.22
C TYR A 333 -3.29 -0.91 0.37
N ALA A 334 -4.11 -0.18 -0.40
CA ALA A 334 -4.22 1.28 -0.25
C ALA A 334 -4.82 1.68 1.11
N GLU A 335 -5.62 0.79 1.71
CA GLU A 335 -6.17 0.95 3.06
C GLU A 335 -5.71 -0.21 3.98
N PRO A 336 -4.47 -0.16 4.52
CA PRO A 336 -3.91 -1.26 5.33
C PRO A 336 -4.76 -1.63 6.55
N ASP A 337 -5.40 -0.63 7.17
CA ASP A 337 -6.27 -0.80 8.34
C ASP A 337 -7.41 -1.79 8.09
N LYS A 338 -7.96 -1.81 6.88
CA LYS A 338 -8.99 -2.78 6.50
C LYS A 338 -8.43 -4.20 6.42
N ALA A 339 -7.23 -4.36 5.83
CA ALA A 339 -6.60 -5.66 5.69
C ALA A 339 -6.20 -6.28 7.05
N PHE A 340 -5.88 -5.46 8.06
CA PHE A 340 -5.66 -5.94 9.44
C PHE A 340 -6.91 -6.57 10.08
N LEU A 341 -8.10 -6.34 9.51
CA LEU A 341 -9.36 -6.92 9.99
C LEU A 341 -9.66 -8.30 9.40
N PHE A 342 -9.05 -8.70 8.27
CA PHE A 342 -9.31 -10.01 7.64
C PHE A 342 -9.16 -11.19 8.60
N PRO A 343 -8.11 -11.26 9.45
CA PRO A 343 -7.94 -12.39 10.37
C PRO A 343 -9.00 -12.45 11.50
N HIS A 344 -9.82 -11.41 11.67
CA HIS A 344 -10.96 -11.41 12.57
C HIS A 344 -12.23 -11.96 11.90
N ILE A 345 -12.27 -11.99 10.56
CA ILE A 345 -13.37 -12.56 9.77
C ILE A 345 -13.13 -14.05 9.59
N ALA A 346 -11.96 -14.43 9.08
CA ALA A 346 -11.59 -15.82 8.84
C ALA A 346 -10.07 -16.00 8.89
N PRO A 347 -9.58 -17.24 9.11
CA PRO A 347 -8.19 -17.62 8.87
C PRO A 347 -7.64 -16.98 7.58
N THR A 348 -6.52 -16.28 7.69
CA THR A 348 -5.91 -15.57 6.55
C THR A 348 -4.53 -16.16 6.26
N CYS A 349 -4.31 -16.51 5.00
CA CYS A 349 -3.01 -16.86 4.44
C CYS A 349 -2.51 -15.67 3.64
N THR A 350 -1.44 -15.06 4.13
CA THR A 350 -0.82 -13.88 3.55
C THR A 350 0.30 -14.30 2.59
N VAL A 351 0.24 -13.79 1.37
CA VAL A 351 1.29 -14.00 0.36
C VAL A 351 2.07 -12.68 0.23
N PRO A 352 3.40 -12.70 0.41
CA PRO A 352 4.21 -11.50 0.24
C PRO A 352 4.08 -10.96 -1.19
N PHE A 353 3.95 -9.64 -1.36
CA PHE A 353 3.98 -9.04 -2.69
C PHE A 353 5.37 -9.20 -3.34
N GLU A 354 6.43 -9.11 -2.54
CA GLU A 354 7.79 -9.34 -3.00
C GLU A 354 8.10 -10.83 -3.23
N GLY A 355 9.09 -11.09 -4.08
CA GLY A 355 9.51 -12.44 -4.44
C GLY A 355 8.92 -12.97 -5.75
N GLU A 356 9.22 -14.24 -6.04
CA GLU A 356 8.91 -14.91 -7.31
C GLU A 356 7.48 -15.45 -7.36
N TRP A 357 6.83 -15.33 -8.53
CA TRP A 357 5.46 -15.82 -8.74
C TRP A 357 5.33 -17.32 -8.50
N ARG A 358 6.40 -18.10 -8.73
CA ARG A 358 6.44 -19.54 -8.46
C ARG A 358 6.33 -19.84 -6.96
N GLU A 359 6.94 -19.01 -6.12
CA GLU A 359 6.81 -19.12 -4.67
C GLU A 359 5.43 -18.67 -4.20
N HIS A 360 4.88 -17.58 -4.78
CA HIS A 360 3.50 -17.17 -4.52
C HIS A 360 2.52 -18.32 -4.83
N PHE A 361 2.71 -18.97 -5.98
CA PHE A 361 1.92 -20.12 -6.40
C PHE A 361 2.03 -21.29 -5.41
N ARG A 362 3.25 -21.64 -4.97
CA ARG A 362 3.48 -22.70 -3.96
C ARG A 362 2.87 -22.37 -2.60
N ILE A 363 2.96 -21.12 -2.15
CA ILE A 363 2.35 -20.66 -0.91
C ILE A 363 0.84 -20.88 -0.94
N ILE A 364 0.17 -20.41 -2.01
CA ILE A 364 -1.28 -20.55 -2.16
C ILE A 364 -1.64 -22.03 -2.25
N ALA A 365 -0.92 -22.81 -3.04
CA ALA A 365 -1.12 -24.24 -3.18
C ALA A 365 -1.02 -25.00 -1.85
N ARG A 366 -0.08 -24.62 -0.98
CA ARG A 366 0.07 -25.21 0.35
C ARG A 366 -1.11 -24.89 1.27
N ALA A 367 -1.60 -23.66 1.22
CA ALA A 367 -2.74 -23.22 2.01
C ALA A 367 -4.03 -23.96 1.63
N VAL A 368 -4.20 -24.28 0.35
CA VAL A 368 -5.41 -24.95 -0.21
C VAL A 368 -5.23 -26.45 -0.49
N ASN A 369 -4.13 -27.05 0.01
CA ASN A 369 -3.83 -28.48 -0.12
C ASN A 369 -3.80 -28.98 -1.58
N ARG A 370 -3.07 -28.25 -2.43
CA ARG A 370 -2.86 -28.54 -3.86
C ARG A 370 -1.40 -28.42 -4.27
N LEU A 371 -0.47 -28.67 -3.35
CA LEU A 371 0.96 -28.52 -3.62
C LEU A 371 1.45 -29.52 -4.69
N ASP A 372 0.88 -30.72 -4.70
CA ASP A 372 1.09 -31.74 -5.74
C ASP A 372 0.62 -31.25 -7.12
N ILE A 373 -0.58 -30.67 -7.22
CA ILE A 373 -1.07 -30.06 -8.46
C ILE A 373 -0.17 -28.90 -8.88
N ALA A 374 0.26 -28.05 -7.95
CA ALA A 374 1.16 -26.95 -8.25
C ALA A 374 2.50 -27.44 -8.79
N GLN A 375 3.07 -28.50 -8.22
CA GLN A 375 4.32 -29.10 -8.69
C GLN A 375 4.17 -29.67 -10.10
N GLN A 376 3.08 -30.37 -10.40
CA GLN A 376 2.80 -30.88 -11.74
C GLN A 376 2.62 -29.74 -12.75
N TRP A 377 1.87 -28.69 -12.37
CA TRP A 377 1.64 -27.52 -13.21
C TRP A 377 2.95 -26.77 -13.51
N LEU A 378 3.79 -26.56 -12.50
CA LEU A 378 5.11 -25.94 -12.66
C LEU A 378 6.01 -26.79 -13.57
N ALA A 379 6.11 -28.11 -13.34
CA ALA A 379 6.89 -28.99 -14.21
C ALA A 379 6.45 -28.90 -15.68
N ALA A 380 5.14 -28.87 -15.95
CA ALA A 380 4.61 -28.69 -17.30
C ALA A 380 4.92 -27.30 -17.90
N TYR A 381 4.88 -26.25 -17.08
CA TYR A 381 5.30 -24.90 -17.49
C TYR A 381 6.79 -24.86 -17.85
N GLU A 382 7.64 -25.44 -17.01
CA GLU A 382 9.09 -25.49 -17.24
C GLU A 382 9.44 -26.26 -18.52
N GLU A 383 8.80 -27.41 -18.78
CA GLU A 383 8.98 -28.18 -20.03
C GLU A 383 8.53 -27.35 -21.26
N LEU A 384 7.39 -26.66 -21.16
CA LEU A 384 6.91 -25.77 -22.21
C LEU A 384 7.89 -24.64 -22.48
N ALA A 385 8.38 -23.98 -21.43
CA ALA A 385 9.32 -22.86 -21.52
C ALA A 385 10.64 -23.30 -22.15
N GLU A 386 11.16 -24.47 -21.75
CA GLU A 386 12.38 -25.03 -22.32
C GLU A 386 12.23 -25.32 -23.81
N ARG A 387 11.14 -26.00 -24.22
CA ARG A 387 10.87 -26.29 -25.63
C ARG A 387 10.76 -25.01 -26.46
N LEU A 388 10.03 -24.01 -25.97
CA LEU A 388 9.86 -22.74 -26.69
C LEU A 388 11.16 -21.93 -26.74
N ARG A 389 11.93 -21.92 -25.65
CA ARG A 389 13.25 -21.29 -25.57
C ARG A 389 14.18 -21.79 -26.66
N VAL A 390 14.29 -23.11 -26.84
CA VAL A 390 15.16 -23.71 -27.87
C VAL A 390 14.80 -23.15 -29.25
N ASN A 391 13.52 -23.20 -29.63
CA ASN A 391 13.06 -22.74 -30.94
C ASN A 391 13.28 -21.24 -31.15
N VAL A 392 12.93 -20.41 -30.15
CA VAL A 392 13.04 -18.95 -30.27
C VAL A 392 14.51 -18.53 -30.31
N ARG A 393 15.37 -19.12 -29.47
CA ARG A 393 16.80 -18.78 -29.47
C ARG A 393 17.54 -19.26 -30.71
N GLU A 394 17.11 -20.37 -31.32
CA GLU A 394 17.64 -20.79 -32.61
C GLU A 394 17.36 -19.75 -33.71
N LYS A 395 16.17 -19.13 -33.70
CA LYS A 395 15.80 -18.09 -34.68
C LYS A 395 16.47 -16.74 -34.42
N LEU A 396 16.48 -16.28 -33.16
CA LEU A 396 16.87 -14.91 -32.80
C LEU A 396 18.36 -14.78 -32.41
N ALA A 397 19.04 -15.88 -32.10
CA ALA A 397 20.42 -15.88 -31.61
C ALA A 397 20.63 -14.90 -30.42
N ASP A 398 21.41 -13.83 -30.62
CA ASP A 398 21.75 -12.81 -29.63
C ASP A 398 21.01 -11.46 -29.86
N GLU A 399 19.97 -11.45 -30.69
CA GLU A 399 19.15 -10.26 -30.95
C GLU A 399 18.36 -9.82 -29.70
N ASN A 400 18.37 -8.52 -29.42
CA ASN A 400 17.78 -7.96 -28.21
C ASN A 400 16.26 -7.87 -28.35
N VAL A 401 15.56 -8.51 -27.42
CA VAL A 401 14.10 -8.49 -27.35
C VAL A 401 13.64 -7.57 -26.22
N ALA A 402 12.66 -6.72 -26.51
CA ALA A 402 12.02 -5.87 -25.53
C ALA A 402 10.50 -6.00 -25.59
N VAL A 403 9.86 -5.73 -24.46
CA VAL A 403 8.40 -5.63 -24.37
C VAL A 403 8.02 -4.30 -23.74
N ALA A 404 7.09 -3.59 -24.36
CA ALA A 404 6.65 -2.27 -23.93
C ALA A 404 5.13 -2.12 -24.01
N GLN A 405 4.58 -1.22 -23.19
CA GLN A 405 3.22 -0.71 -23.36
C GLN A 405 3.28 0.77 -23.72
N TYR A 406 2.57 1.17 -24.78
CA TYR A 406 2.45 2.58 -25.16
C TYR A 406 1.16 3.17 -24.60
N GLU A 407 1.29 4.23 -23.81
CA GLU A 407 0.18 4.95 -23.22
C GLU A 407 0.54 6.42 -23.03
N GLN A 408 -0.38 7.33 -23.37
CA GLN A 408 -0.23 8.78 -23.17
C GLN A 408 1.10 9.36 -23.72
N GLY A 409 1.54 8.90 -24.89
CA GLY A 409 2.74 9.44 -25.54
C GLY A 409 4.06 8.87 -25.02
N ARG A 410 4.04 7.87 -24.13
CA ARG A 410 5.23 7.27 -23.54
C ARG A 410 5.21 5.75 -23.60
N PHE A 411 6.39 5.16 -23.61
CA PHE A 411 6.63 3.72 -23.56
C PHE A 411 6.96 3.29 -22.13
N ARG A 412 6.11 2.47 -21.54
CA ARG A 412 6.47 1.68 -20.36
C ARG A 412 7.19 0.43 -20.81
N LEU A 413 8.53 0.48 -20.82
CA LEU A 413 9.41 -0.64 -21.17
C LEU A 413 9.56 -1.56 -19.95
N PHE A 414 9.20 -2.83 -20.07
CA PHE A 414 9.24 -3.76 -18.92
C PHE A 414 10.66 -4.28 -18.68
N GLY A 415 11.03 -4.36 -17.39
CA GLY A 415 12.34 -4.79 -16.92
C GLY A 415 12.43 -6.30 -16.69
N ASN A 416 12.89 -6.73 -15.52
CA ASN A 416 13.18 -8.14 -15.21
C ASN A 416 12.04 -8.90 -14.51
N ARG A 417 10.96 -8.20 -14.16
CA ARG A 417 9.76 -8.76 -13.51
C ARG A 417 8.56 -8.80 -14.46
N ASN A 418 7.50 -9.52 -14.12
CA ASN A 418 6.30 -9.70 -14.95
C ASN A 418 6.64 -10.28 -16.33
N LEU A 419 6.25 -9.59 -17.39
CA LEU A 419 6.52 -9.93 -18.78
C LEU A 419 8.02 -10.16 -19.01
N GLY A 420 8.88 -9.39 -18.33
CA GLY A 420 10.32 -9.53 -18.38
C GLY A 420 10.84 -10.86 -17.88
N THR A 421 10.22 -11.42 -16.84
CA THR A 421 10.59 -12.74 -16.30
C THR A 421 10.40 -13.82 -17.36
N VAL A 422 9.32 -13.75 -18.13
CA VAL A 422 9.06 -14.68 -19.23
C VAL A 422 10.11 -14.55 -20.33
N LEU A 423 10.43 -13.33 -20.76
CA LEU A 423 11.40 -13.12 -21.86
C LEU A 423 12.84 -13.47 -21.44
N TYR A 424 13.26 -13.02 -20.26
CA TYR A 424 14.68 -13.00 -19.88
C TYR A 424 15.09 -14.14 -18.95
N ASN A 425 14.17 -14.68 -18.16
CA ASN A 425 14.47 -15.81 -17.27
C ASN A 425 13.98 -17.12 -17.89
N ASP A 426 12.74 -17.17 -18.35
CA ASP A 426 12.14 -18.41 -18.84
C ASP A 426 12.59 -18.73 -20.29
N LEU A 427 12.45 -17.77 -21.22
CA LEU A 427 12.93 -17.89 -22.60
C LEU A 427 14.42 -17.55 -22.78
N GLN A 428 15.07 -16.93 -21.77
CA GLN A 428 16.49 -16.58 -21.79
C GLN A 428 16.94 -15.80 -23.04
N LEU A 429 16.11 -14.87 -23.49
CA LEU A 429 16.40 -14.01 -24.63
C LEU A 429 17.36 -12.89 -24.24
N ALA A 430 18.14 -12.40 -25.21
CA ALA A 430 18.97 -11.22 -25.02
C ALA A 430 18.10 -9.98 -24.78
N ARG A 431 18.63 -9.04 -24.00
CA ARG A 431 17.96 -7.80 -23.61
C ARG A 431 18.90 -6.61 -23.71
N PRO A 432 18.38 -5.40 -23.99
CA PRO A 432 19.16 -4.17 -23.89
C PRO A 432 19.89 -4.06 -22.56
N ARG A 433 21.17 -3.65 -22.57
CA ARG A 433 22.01 -3.56 -21.35
C ARG A 433 21.40 -2.67 -20.28
N GLN A 434 20.73 -1.60 -20.70
CA GLN A 434 20.04 -0.65 -19.83
C GLN A 434 18.95 -1.33 -18.97
N LEU A 435 18.36 -2.44 -19.44
CA LEU A 435 17.33 -3.18 -18.69
C LEU A 435 17.90 -4.11 -17.62
N LEU A 436 19.22 -4.35 -17.57
CA LEU A 436 19.83 -5.25 -16.59
C LEU A 436 19.48 -4.86 -15.14
N ASN A 437 19.34 -3.57 -14.87
CA ASN A 437 19.06 -3.04 -13.52
C ASN A 437 17.62 -2.53 -13.36
N VAL A 438 16.74 -2.72 -14.35
CA VAL A 438 15.34 -2.31 -14.26
C VAL A 438 14.54 -3.48 -13.70
N ALA A 439 14.12 -3.38 -12.44
CA ALA A 439 13.34 -4.44 -11.81
C ALA A 439 11.95 -4.60 -12.46
N HIS A 440 11.17 -3.52 -12.56
CA HIS A 440 9.76 -3.59 -12.96
C HIS A 440 9.53 -2.99 -14.36
N SER A 441 9.76 -1.68 -14.53
CA SER A 441 9.64 -0.99 -15.82
C SER A 441 10.33 0.37 -15.80
N ALA A 442 10.69 0.88 -16.98
CA ALA A 442 11.11 2.26 -17.21
C ALA A 442 10.09 2.99 -18.08
N LEU A 443 9.87 4.28 -17.84
CA LEU A 443 8.97 5.11 -18.65
C LEU A 443 9.81 6.01 -19.56
N LEU A 444 9.66 5.85 -20.87
CA LEU A 444 10.53 6.43 -21.89
C LEU A 444 9.74 7.20 -22.95
N THR A 445 10.33 8.26 -23.51
CA THR A 445 9.88 8.83 -24.79
C THR A 445 10.37 7.99 -25.97
N ALA A 446 9.92 8.29 -27.19
CA ALA A 446 10.45 7.61 -28.38
C ALA A 446 11.95 7.87 -28.57
N ASP A 447 12.43 9.10 -28.31
CA ASP A 447 13.87 9.45 -28.38
C ASP A 447 14.69 8.64 -27.38
N GLN A 448 14.22 8.52 -26.14
CA GLN A 448 14.90 7.71 -25.14
C GLN A 448 14.85 6.22 -25.46
N LEU A 449 13.77 5.75 -26.10
CA LEU A 449 13.65 4.37 -26.52
C LEU A 449 14.60 4.05 -27.69
N SER A 450 14.82 5.00 -28.61
CA SER A 450 15.72 4.79 -29.77
C SER A 450 17.19 4.64 -29.38
N GLU A 451 17.58 5.11 -28.19
CA GLU A 451 18.90 4.85 -27.60
C GLU A 451 19.12 3.38 -27.19
N TYR A 452 18.05 2.58 -27.12
CA TYR A 452 18.14 1.17 -26.76
C TYR A 452 18.37 0.33 -28.02
N SER A 453 19.37 -0.55 -27.98
CA SER A 453 19.54 -1.58 -29.02
C SER A 453 18.44 -2.61 -28.89
N ILE A 454 17.31 -2.40 -29.60
CA ILE A 454 16.15 -3.30 -29.62
C ILE A 454 15.96 -3.80 -31.05
N ASP A 455 16.18 -5.09 -31.25
CA ASP A 455 16.05 -5.77 -32.54
C ASP A 455 14.62 -6.34 -32.73
N HIS A 456 13.96 -6.71 -31.63
CA HIS A 456 12.55 -7.14 -31.60
C HIS A 456 11.77 -6.41 -30.50
N LEU A 457 10.62 -5.83 -30.83
CA LEU A 457 9.75 -5.12 -29.88
C LEU A 457 8.35 -5.72 -29.86
N ILE A 458 7.96 -6.31 -28.73
CA ILE A 458 6.56 -6.64 -28.45
C ILE A 458 5.88 -5.39 -27.87
N LEU A 459 4.91 -4.82 -28.58
CA LEU A 459 4.27 -3.57 -28.21
C LEU A 459 2.80 -3.78 -27.86
N PHE A 460 2.41 -3.44 -26.64
CA PHE A 460 1.01 -3.37 -26.24
C PHE A 460 0.45 -1.97 -26.51
N THR A 461 -0.69 -1.91 -27.22
CA THR A 461 -1.47 -0.69 -27.44
C THR A 461 -2.89 -0.90 -26.91
N SER A 462 -3.23 -0.19 -25.82
CA SER A 462 -4.57 -0.27 -25.24
C SER A 462 -5.57 0.57 -26.05
N GLY A 463 -6.85 0.18 -26.00
CA GLY A 463 -7.94 0.92 -26.63
C GLY A 463 -8.60 0.21 -27.82
N ASN A 464 -9.68 0.83 -28.31
CA ASN A 464 -10.42 0.34 -29.48
C ASN A 464 -9.61 0.53 -30.78
N THR A 465 -10.13 0.02 -31.89
CA THR A 465 -9.45 0.10 -33.20
C THR A 465 -9.11 1.53 -33.62
N ALA A 466 -10.00 2.50 -33.36
CA ALA A 466 -9.74 3.90 -33.71
C ALA A 466 -8.59 4.49 -32.88
N GLN A 467 -8.56 4.22 -31.57
CA GLN A 467 -7.49 4.67 -30.67
C GLN A 467 -6.13 4.06 -31.07
N ARG A 468 -6.10 2.75 -31.38
CA ARG A 468 -4.88 2.09 -31.86
C ARG A 468 -4.40 2.66 -33.19
N ASN A 469 -5.30 2.92 -34.13
CA ASN A 469 -4.94 3.61 -35.37
C ASN A 469 -4.34 5.00 -35.11
N MET A 470 -4.88 5.78 -34.17
CA MET A 470 -4.30 7.07 -33.80
C MET A 470 -2.89 6.93 -33.20
N ILE A 471 -2.67 5.93 -32.35
CA ILE A 471 -1.35 5.59 -31.80
C ILE A 471 -0.37 5.30 -32.94
N HIS A 472 -0.75 4.45 -33.90
CA HIS A 472 0.11 4.16 -35.06
C HIS A 472 0.47 5.40 -35.88
N HIS A 473 -0.51 6.26 -36.18
CA HIS A 473 -0.25 7.48 -36.94
C HIS A 473 0.69 8.42 -36.17
N SER A 474 0.49 8.55 -34.86
CA SER A 474 1.34 9.35 -33.99
C SER A 474 2.78 8.82 -33.93
N LEU A 475 2.96 7.51 -33.77
CA LEU A 475 4.29 6.90 -33.76
C LEU A 475 4.95 7.00 -35.13
N ALA A 476 4.22 6.78 -36.23
CA ALA A 476 4.72 6.90 -37.59
C ALA A 476 5.12 8.34 -37.96
N SER A 477 4.65 9.36 -37.25
CA SER A 477 5.14 10.74 -37.43
C SER A 477 6.44 11.06 -36.69
N GLN A 478 6.84 10.24 -35.72
CA GLN A 478 8.03 10.51 -34.90
C GLN A 478 9.29 9.96 -35.58
N GLU A 479 10.32 10.80 -35.72
CA GLU A 479 11.59 10.38 -36.34
C GLU A 479 12.31 9.34 -35.49
N ALA A 480 12.42 9.55 -34.18
CA ALA A 480 13.03 8.59 -33.26
C ALA A 480 12.38 7.20 -33.30
N TRP A 481 11.06 7.11 -33.52
CA TRP A 481 10.38 5.83 -33.70
C TRP A 481 10.87 5.10 -34.96
N LYS A 482 11.07 5.81 -36.08
CA LYS A 482 11.58 5.24 -37.33
C LYS A 482 13.05 4.81 -37.24
N GLU A 483 13.80 5.35 -36.29
CA GLU A 483 15.22 5.02 -36.08
C GLU A 483 15.41 3.70 -35.31
N LEU A 484 14.38 3.21 -34.62
CA LEU A 484 14.45 1.93 -33.92
C LEU A 484 14.74 0.78 -34.89
N ARG A 485 15.74 -0.04 -34.57
CA ARG A 485 16.09 -1.22 -35.40
C ARG A 485 14.92 -2.15 -35.59
N ALA A 486 14.17 -2.45 -34.51
CA ALA A 486 12.95 -3.24 -34.59
C ALA A 486 11.93 -2.66 -35.59
N VAL A 487 11.80 -1.33 -35.70
CA VAL A 487 10.90 -0.69 -36.68
C VAL A 487 11.46 -0.81 -38.08
N GLN A 488 12.75 -0.52 -38.28
CA GLN A 488 13.42 -0.61 -39.58
C GLN A 488 13.42 -2.03 -40.17
N GLN A 489 13.47 -3.04 -39.32
CA GLN A 489 13.48 -4.45 -39.69
C GLN A 489 12.08 -5.06 -39.80
N GLY A 490 11.03 -4.33 -39.40
CA GLY A 490 9.65 -4.84 -39.38
C GLY A 490 9.37 -5.82 -38.22
N ASN A 491 10.20 -5.79 -37.18
CA ASN A 491 10.15 -6.67 -36.00
C ASN A 491 9.39 -6.05 -34.82
N VAL A 492 8.31 -5.31 -35.10
CA VAL A 492 7.38 -4.81 -34.08
C VAL A 492 6.13 -5.68 -34.05
N TYR A 493 5.92 -6.36 -32.94
CA TYR A 493 4.82 -7.29 -32.73
C TYR A 493 3.76 -6.65 -31.85
N GLU A 494 2.67 -6.22 -32.46
CA GLU A 494 1.61 -5.54 -31.73
C GLU A 494 0.64 -6.51 -31.05
N LEU A 495 0.33 -6.21 -29.80
CA LEU A 495 -0.71 -6.83 -28.99
C LEU A 495 -1.68 -5.76 -28.51
N GLY A 496 -2.91 -6.17 -28.18
CA GLY A 496 -3.91 -5.28 -27.60
C GLY A 496 -3.57 -4.89 -26.16
N ASP A 497 -4.54 -4.95 -25.27
CA ASP A 497 -4.32 -4.58 -23.88
C ASP A 497 -3.36 -5.54 -23.16
N SER A 498 -2.44 -5.00 -22.35
CA SER A 498 -1.43 -5.77 -21.62
C SER A 498 -1.95 -6.44 -20.36
N SER A 499 -3.17 -6.11 -19.90
CA SER A 499 -3.68 -6.47 -18.57
C SER A 499 -3.80 -7.97 -18.31
N LEU A 500 -4.09 -8.77 -19.36
CA LEU A 500 -4.13 -10.23 -19.28
C LEU A 500 -2.74 -10.87 -19.09
N TYR A 501 -1.68 -10.17 -19.50
CA TYR A 501 -0.32 -10.69 -19.55
C TYR A 501 0.56 -10.12 -18.42
N SER A 502 0.32 -8.88 -18.03
CA SER A 502 1.22 -8.11 -17.15
C SER A 502 1.13 -8.48 -15.67
N CYS A 503 0.19 -9.37 -15.29
CA CYS A 503 0.07 -9.86 -13.93
C CYS A 503 1.17 -10.89 -13.60
N TYR A 504 1.81 -10.77 -12.44
CA TYR A 504 2.86 -11.69 -11.97
C TYR A 504 2.27 -13.03 -11.47
N THR A 505 1.72 -13.84 -12.38
CA THR A 505 0.90 -15.01 -12.03
C THR A 505 1.13 -16.18 -12.97
N SER A 506 0.73 -17.38 -12.53
CA SER A 506 0.85 -18.62 -13.29
C SER A 506 0.20 -18.54 -14.68
N LEU A 507 -1.09 -18.21 -14.76
CA LEU A 507 -1.81 -18.20 -16.04
C LEU A 507 -1.35 -17.07 -16.97
N ALA A 508 -1.07 -15.89 -16.43
CA ALA A 508 -0.62 -14.75 -17.24
C ALA A 508 0.77 -15.02 -17.85
N HIS A 509 1.68 -15.63 -17.07
CA HIS A 509 2.99 -16.02 -17.56
C HIS A 509 2.90 -17.12 -18.61
N GLU A 510 2.09 -18.16 -18.42
CA GLU A 510 1.92 -19.21 -19.45
C GLU A 510 1.32 -18.64 -20.74
N LEU A 511 0.30 -17.78 -20.61
CA LEU A 511 -0.32 -17.11 -21.74
C LEU A 511 0.69 -16.24 -22.49
N PHE A 512 1.47 -15.43 -21.78
CA PHE A 512 2.49 -14.59 -22.38
C PHE A 512 3.62 -15.39 -22.99
N LEU A 513 4.08 -16.45 -22.34
CA LEU A 513 5.11 -17.37 -22.84
C LEU A 513 4.72 -17.95 -24.20
N ARG A 514 3.49 -18.47 -24.32
CA ARG A 514 2.96 -19.00 -25.60
C ARG A 514 2.83 -17.89 -26.64
N ARG A 515 2.28 -16.74 -26.25
CA ARG A 515 1.98 -15.65 -27.19
C ARG A 515 3.24 -14.99 -27.73
N SER A 516 4.17 -14.61 -26.86
CA SER A 516 5.47 -14.04 -27.22
C SER A 516 6.27 -14.97 -28.12
N SER A 517 6.37 -16.25 -27.76
CA SER A 517 7.05 -17.26 -28.58
C SER A 517 6.41 -17.38 -29.97
N SER A 518 5.07 -17.42 -30.05
CA SER A 518 4.36 -17.46 -31.33
C SER A 518 4.62 -16.22 -32.19
N LEU A 519 4.70 -15.03 -31.58
CA LEU A 519 4.96 -13.79 -32.30
C LEU A 519 6.39 -13.75 -32.85
N LEU A 520 7.38 -14.04 -32.00
CA LEU A 520 8.80 -14.04 -32.39
C LEU A 520 9.11 -15.11 -33.44
N MET A 521 8.41 -16.24 -33.38
CA MET A 521 8.53 -17.30 -34.40
C MET A 521 7.75 -17.02 -35.69
N SER A 522 6.77 -16.11 -35.67
CA SER A 522 6.01 -15.80 -36.87
C SER A 522 6.90 -15.15 -37.93
N ASP A 523 6.79 -15.61 -39.17
CA ASP A 523 7.31 -14.89 -40.32
C ASP A 523 6.27 -13.84 -40.71
N MET A 524 6.02 -12.88 -39.82
CA MET A 524 5.31 -11.66 -40.21
C MET A 524 6.25 -10.91 -41.15
N SER A 525 6.09 -11.26 -42.41
CA SER A 525 6.71 -10.69 -43.59
C SER A 525 6.94 -9.19 -43.44
N ARG A 526 8.17 -8.78 -43.74
CA ARG A 526 8.54 -7.61 -44.55
C ARG A 526 7.37 -7.09 -45.44
N ARG A 527 6.41 -6.36 -44.88
CA ARG A 527 5.34 -5.70 -45.63
C ARG A 527 5.13 -4.30 -45.11
#